data_AF-A0A831WT33-F1
#
_entry.id   AF-A0A831WT33-F1
#
_cell.length_a   1.000
_cell.length_b   1.000
_cell.length_c   1.000
_cell.angle_alpha   90.00
_cell.angle_beta   90.00
_cell.angle_gamma   90.00
#
_symmetry.space_group_name_H-M   'P 1'
#
loop_
_entity.id
_entity.type
_entity.pdbx_description
1 polymer ?
#
loop_
_entity_poly.entity_id
_entity_poly.type
_entity_poly.pdbx_seq_one_letter_code
_entity_poly.pdbx_strand_id
1 'polypeptide(L)'
;MVKTDGRVLELILTPEKDSFTNIETINVRVICKNVGVTDLSIPQVSPEFDYDVTVKDPQGKIVPLSDWGKQIKNRDIFRRTHTIIGPGEEIVEKIDLDQLFYLFVPGEYQVSVSRPYDMKTHSTGSNFARARAISNQASVSIRE
;
A
#
# COMPACT_ATOMS: atom_id res chain seq x y z
N MET A 1 -26.47 -4.37 -14.77
CA MET A 1 -25.75 -3.24 -14.15
C MET A 1 -25.18 -3.70 -12.82
N VAL A 2 -23.86 -3.82 -12.73
CA VAL A 2 -23.18 -4.13 -11.46
C VAL A 2 -23.22 -2.86 -10.61
N LYS A 3 -23.81 -2.94 -9.41
CA LYS A 3 -23.76 -1.85 -8.43
C LYS A 3 -22.34 -1.82 -7.87
N THR A 4 -21.47 -1.00 -8.43
CA THR A 4 -20.16 -0.72 -7.84
C THR A 4 -20.41 0.06 -6.55
N ASP A 5 -19.82 -0.38 -5.44
CA ASP A 5 -20.07 0.04 -4.05
C ASP A 5 -19.63 1.50 -3.73
N GLY A 6 -19.70 2.40 -4.72
CA GLY A 6 -19.10 3.74 -4.68
C GLY A 6 -17.56 3.74 -4.58
N ARG A 7 -16.93 2.56 -4.58
CA ARG A 7 -15.47 2.40 -4.61
C ARG A 7 -15.00 2.53 -6.06
N VAL A 8 -14.14 3.51 -6.30
CA VAL A 8 -13.53 3.76 -7.61
C VAL A 8 -12.10 3.23 -7.69
N LEU A 9 -11.54 2.85 -6.54
CA LEU A 9 -10.19 2.35 -6.43
C LEU A 9 -10.20 1.01 -5.69
N GLU A 10 -9.37 0.09 -6.16
CA GLU A 10 -9.12 -1.21 -5.55
C GLU A 10 -7.62 -1.32 -5.25
N LEU A 11 -7.28 -1.82 -4.07
CA LEU A 11 -5.91 -2.19 -3.72
C LEU A 11 -5.83 -3.71 -3.68
N ILE A 12 -4.81 -4.26 -4.32
CA ILE A 12 -4.49 -5.68 -4.28
C ILE A 12 -3.07 -5.81 -3.74
N LEU A 13 -2.90 -6.60 -2.69
CA LEU A 13 -1.60 -6.89 -2.11
C LEU A 13 -1.21 -8.32 -2.48
N THR A 14 -0.04 -8.50 -3.08
CA THR A 14 0.43 -9.82 -3.49
C THR A 14 1.90 -9.99 -3.12
N PRO A 15 2.27 -11.00 -2.32
CA PRO A 15 3.66 -11.28 -2.05
C PRO A 15 4.38 -11.72 -3.33
N GLU A 16 5.67 -11.42 -3.44
CA GLU A 16 6.43 -11.85 -4.62
C GLU A 16 6.60 -13.37 -4.70
N LYS A 17 6.67 -14.02 -3.52
CA LYS A 17 6.78 -15.46 -3.31
C LYS A 17 5.90 -15.87 -2.13
N ASP A 18 5.50 -17.13 -2.08
CA ASP A 18 4.74 -17.66 -0.93
C ASP A 18 5.61 -17.85 0.32
N SER A 19 6.92 -18.03 0.15
CA SER A 19 7.88 -18.17 1.24
C SER A 19 9.23 -17.55 0.93
N PHE A 20 9.88 -17.03 1.96
CA PHE A 20 11.21 -16.40 1.92
C PHE A 20 12.13 -17.06 2.96
N THR A 21 13.43 -17.05 2.72
CA THR A 21 14.45 -17.35 3.74
C THR A 21 14.85 -16.07 4.48
N ASN A 22 15.45 -16.20 5.67
CA ASN A 22 15.87 -15.06 6.50
C ASN A 22 16.92 -14.13 5.86
N ILE A 23 17.52 -14.51 4.73
CA ILE A 23 18.53 -13.72 4.01
C ILE A 23 18.02 -13.12 2.70
N GLU A 24 16.80 -13.46 2.29
CA GLU A 24 16.19 -12.94 1.07
C GLU A 24 15.48 -11.61 1.35
N THR A 25 15.50 -10.72 0.35
CA THR A 25 14.67 -9.50 0.38
C THR A 25 13.19 -9.90 0.29
N ILE A 26 12.38 -9.38 1.22
CA ILE A 26 10.98 -9.76 1.37
C ILE A 26 10.12 -8.66 0.78
N ASN A 27 9.58 -8.91 -0.41
CA ASN A 27 8.88 -7.89 -1.15
C ASN A 27 7.40 -8.23 -1.32
N VAL A 28 6.57 -7.20 -1.27
CA VAL A 28 5.17 -7.27 -1.68
C VAL A 28 4.91 -6.31 -2.82
N ARG A 29 4.07 -6.75 -3.75
CA ARG A 29 3.52 -5.93 -4.83
C ARG A 29 2.18 -5.37 -4.38
N VAL A 30 2.03 -4.06 -4.52
CA VAL A 30 0.76 -3.37 -4.32
C VAL A 30 0.28 -2.94 -5.69
N ILE A 31 -0.90 -3.42 -6.08
CA ILE A 31 -1.58 -3.02 -7.31
C ILE A 31 -2.71 -2.09 -6.93
N CYS A 32 -2.64 -0.87 -7.47
CA CYS A 32 -3.64 0.17 -7.27
C CYS A 32 -4.43 0.33 -8.57
N LYS A 33 -5.66 -0.18 -8.60
CA LYS A 33 -6.48 -0.29 -9.82
C LYS A 33 -7.67 0.65 -9.76
N ASN A 34 -7.89 1.41 -10.84
CA ASN A 34 -9.10 2.19 -11.02
C ASN A 34 -10.23 1.26 -11.51
N VAL A 35 -11.16 0.93 -10.61
CA VAL A 35 -12.37 0.15 -10.93
C VAL A 35 -13.59 1.05 -11.20
N GLY A 36 -13.38 2.36 -11.20
CA GLY A 36 -14.38 3.36 -11.55
C GLY A 36 -14.54 3.56 -13.06
N VAL A 37 -15.28 4.60 -13.42
CA VAL A 37 -15.59 4.97 -14.82
C VAL A 37 -15.02 6.34 -15.22
N THR A 38 -14.24 6.95 -14.32
CA THR A 38 -13.59 8.25 -14.53
C THR A 38 -12.12 8.16 -14.16
N ASP A 39 -11.30 9.02 -14.74
CA ASP A 39 -9.89 9.16 -14.37
C ASP A 39 -9.74 9.52 -12.89
N LEU A 40 -8.70 8.97 -12.24
CA LEU A 40 -8.32 9.30 -10.87
C LEU A 40 -6.94 9.93 -10.87
N SER A 41 -6.78 11.02 -10.12
CA SER A 41 -5.47 11.64 -9.87
C SER A 41 -4.98 11.19 -8.50
N ILE A 42 -3.91 10.40 -8.47
CA ILE A 42 -3.30 9.87 -7.25
C ILE A 42 -2.01 10.63 -6.95
N PRO A 43 -1.89 11.27 -5.77
CA PRO A 43 -0.62 11.85 -5.34
C PRO A 43 0.38 10.73 -5.02
N GLN A 44 1.60 10.84 -5.52
CA GLN A 44 2.69 9.90 -5.30
C GLN A 44 3.96 10.58 -4.79
N VAL A 45 4.64 9.89 -3.87
CA VAL A 45 5.98 10.25 -3.36
C VAL A 45 6.91 9.05 -3.53
N SER A 46 6.59 7.96 -2.82
CA SER A 46 7.21 6.65 -2.94
C SER A 46 6.27 5.62 -2.30
N PRO A 47 6.35 4.34 -2.67
CA PRO A 47 5.48 3.30 -2.10
C PRO A 47 5.54 3.25 -0.56
N GLU A 48 6.73 3.39 0.01
CA GLU A 48 6.94 3.36 1.46
C GLU A 48 6.27 4.54 2.17
N PHE A 49 6.10 5.66 1.49
CA PHE A 49 5.44 6.84 2.03
C PHE A 49 3.93 6.78 1.80
N ASP A 50 3.54 6.45 0.58
CA ASP A 50 2.17 6.54 0.08
C ASP A 50 1.22 5.50 0.69
N TYR A 51 1.78 4.37 1.13
CA TYR A 51 1.02 3.30 1.76
C TYR A 51 1.26 3.22 3.27
N ASP A 52 0.18 3.10 4.02
CA ASP A 52 0.20 2.72 5.42
C ASP A 52 0.25 1.19 5.51
N VAL A 53 1.47 0.68 5.74
CA VAL A 53 1.74 -0.75 5.89
C VAL A 53 1.78 -1.10 7.37
N THR A 54 1.08 -2.16 7.75
CA THR A 54 1.15 -2.77 9.09
C THR A 54 1.51 -4.24 8.94
N VAL A 55 2.53 -4.68 9.67
CA VAL A 55 2.94 -6.08 9.70
C VAL A 55 2.70 -6.64 11.10
N LYS A 56 2.10 -7.82 11.18
CA LYS A 56 2.01 -8.62 12.41
C LYS A 56 2.85 -9.87 12.31
N ASP A 57 3.53 -10.20 13.38
CA ASP A 57 4.33 -11.42 13.53
C ASP A 57 3.43 -12.68 13.69
N PRO A 58 4.02 -13.89 13.69
CA PRO A 58 3.27 -15.14 13.88
C PRO A 58 2.48 -15.22 15.20
N GLN A 59 2.84 -14.40 16.18
CA GLN A 59 2.18 -14.29 17.48
C GLN A 59 1.10 -13.18 17.47
N GLY A 60 0.86 -12.52 16.34
CA GLY A 60 -0.12 -11.47 16.15
C GLY A 60 0.29 -10.10 16.68
N LYS A 61 1.55 -9.90 17.09
CA LYS A 61 2.06 -8.62 17.56
C LYS A 61 2.50 -7.75 16.39
N ILE A 62 2.33 -6.43 16.51
CA ILE A 62 2.78 -5.49 15.49
C ILE A 62 4.30 -5.49 15.46
N VAL A 63 4.86 -5.76 14.28
CA VAL A 63 6.29 -5.67 14.03
C VAL A 63 6.69 -4.19 13.99
N PRO A 64 7.69 -3.76 14.77
CA PRO A 64 8.15 -2.38 14.74
C PRO A 64 8.86 -2.06 13.42
N LEU A 65 8.77 -0.79 13.01
CA LEU A 65 9.56 -0.26 11.91
C LEU A 65 11.07 -0.41 12.22
N SER A 66 11.84 -0.69 11.18
CA SER A 66 13.29 -0.59 11.22
C SER A 66 13.73 0.86 11.41
N ASP A 67 15.01 1.09 11.73
CA ASP A 67 15.54 2.46 11.78
C ASP A 67 15.43 3.18 10.44
N TRP A 68 15.61 2.46 9.33
CA TRP A 68 15.37 2.98 7.99
C TRP A 68 13.89 3.30 7.76
N GLY A 69 12.99 2.39 8.14
CA GLY A 69 11.54 2.59 8.01
C GLY A 69 11.05 3.81 8.80
N LYS A 70 11.57 4.03 10.02
CA LYS A 70 11.30 5.25 10.80
C LYS A 70 11.79 6.51 10.10
N GLN A 71 13.00 6.49 9.54
CA GLN A 71 13.56 7.64 8.83
C GLN A 71 12.74 8.00 7.58
N ILE A 72 12.32 7.00 6.80
CA ILE A 72 11.50 7.21 5.60
C ILE A 72 10.13 7.77 5.97
N LYS A 73 9.47 7.23 6.99
CA LYS A 73 8.13 7.69 7.43
C LYS A 73 8.14 9.10 8.05
N ASN A 74 9.25 9.51 8.66
CA ASN A 74 9.39 10.84 9.28
C ASN A 74 10.01 11.89 8.36
N ARG A 75 10.31 11.56 7.10
CA ARG A 75 10.96 12.48 6.18
C ARG A 75 9.97 13.53 5.67
N ASP A 76 10.41 14.78 5.63
CA ASP A 76 9.67 15.85 4.98
C ASP A 76 9.51 15.58 3.47
N ILE A 77 8.28 15.70 2.99
CA ILE A 77 7.95 15.51 1.58
C ILE A 77 8.15 16.83 0.83
N PHE A 78 9.27 16.96 0.14
CA PHE A 78 9.55 18.16 -0.65
C PHE A 78 8.86 18.17 -2.03
N ARG A 79 8.42 17.01 -2.53
CA ARG A 79 7.75 16.91 -3.83
C ARG A 79 6.72 15.78 -3.83
N ARG A 80 5.49 16.11 -4.22
CA ARG A 80 4.45 15.14 -4.58
C ARG A 80 4.19 15.27 -6.07
N THR A 81 4.27 14.17 -6.80
CA THR A 81 3.79 14.10 -8.19
C THR A 81 2.36 13.59 -8.20
N HIS A 82 1.62 13.90 -9.26
CA HIS A 82 0.29 13.33 -9.47
C HIS A 82 0.36 12.40 -10.67
N THR A 83 -0.09 11.17 -10.48
CA THR A 83 -0.27 10.21 -11.57
C THR A 83 -1.76 10.08 -11.85
N ILE A 84 -2.12 10.11 -13.12
CA ILE A 84 -3.50 9.91 -13.56
C ILE A 84 -3.64 8.43 -13.93
N ILE A 85 -4.67 7.77 -13.40
CA ILE A 85 -5.06 6.41 -13.80
C ILE A 85 -6.46 6.43 -14.40
N GLY A 86 -6.58 6.02 -15.65
CA GLY A 86 -7.84 5.90 -16.36
C GLY A 86 -8.66 4.68 -15.88
N PRO A 87 -9.93 4.57 -16.30
CA PRO A 87 -10.78 3.43 -15.98
C PRO A 87 -10.15 2.10 -16.39
N GLY A 88 -10.03 1.16 -15.45
CA GLY A 88 -9.42 -0.14 -15.66
C GLY A 88 -7.89 -0.17 -15.60
N GLU A 89 -7.23 0.99 -15.60
CA GLU A 89 -5.77 1.07 -15.47
C GLU A 89 -5.30 0.78 -14.04
N GLU A 90 -4.04 0.37 -13.93
CA GLU A 90 -3.41 -0.01 -12.68
C GLU A 90 -2.00 0.58 -12.55
N ILE A 91 -1.63 0.90 -11.32
CA ILE A 91 -0.26 1.19 -10.91
C ILE A 91 0.23 -0.03 -10.12
N VAL A 92 1.41 -0.54 -10.48
CA VAL A 92 2.07 -1.60 -9.75
C VAL A 92 3.28 -1.03 -9.03
N GLU A 93 3.28 -1.11 -7.72
CA GLU A 93 4.35 -0.63 -6.84
C GLU A 93 4.91 -1.79 -6.02
N LYS A 94 6.18 -1.67 -5.64
CA LYS A 94 6.90 -2.67 -4.85
C LYS A 94 7.24 -2.06 -3.50
N ILE A 95 7.05 -2.83 -2.43
CA ILE A 95 7.44 -2.46 -1.07
C ILE A 95 8.37 -3.54 -0.52
N ASP A 96 9.58 -3.13 -0.13
CA ASP A 96 10.58 -3.99 0.49
C ASP A 96 10.33 -4.03 2.01
N LEU A 97 9.68 -5.09 2.48
CA LEU A 97 9.21 -5.22 3.87
C LEU A 97 10.35 -5.41 4.87
N ASP A 98 11.40 -6.13 4.48
CA ASP A 98 12.60 -6.37 5.29
C ASP A 98 13.43 -5.10 5.51
N GLN A 99 13.33 -4.13 4.59
CA GLN A 99 13.90 -2.81 4.82
C GLN A 99 13.02 -1.96 5.74
N LEU A 100 11.70 -2.05 5.62
CA LEU A 100 10.77 -1.25 6.44
C LEU A 100 10.58 -1.76 7.87
N PHE A 101 10.68 -3.07 8.09
CA PHE A 101 10.33 -3.72 9.37
C PHE A 101 11.41 -4.73 9.80
N TYR A 102 11.48 -4.97 11.11
CA TYR A 102 12.38 -5.99 11.67
C TYR A 102 11.77 -7.40 11.58
N LEU A 103 12.00 -8.11 10.48
CA LEU A 103 11.43 -9.43 10.18
C LEU A 103 12.39 -10.60 10.49
N PHE A 104 12.81 -10.75 11.75
CA PHE A 104 13.86 -11.71 12.12
C PHE A 104 13.38 -13.09 12.57
N VAL A 105 12.09 -13.25 12.83
CA VAL A 105 11.54 -14.49 13.41
C VAL A 105 10.94 -15.34 12.29
N PRO A 106 11.31 -16.62 12.13
CA PRO A 106 10.62 -17.51 11.20
C PRO A 106 9.13 -17.65 11.53
N GLY A 107 8.28 -17.76 10.51
CA GLY A 107 6.85 -18.00 10.64
C GLY A 107 6.00 -17.22 9.64
N GLU A 108 4.68 -17.26 9.82
CA GLU A 108 3.72 -16.56 8.97
C GLU A 108 3.42 -15.16 9.51
N TYR A 109 3.73 -14.14 8.70
CA TYR A 109 3.45 -12.75 8.96
C TYR A 109 2.18 -12.31 8.23
N GLN A 110 1.40 -11.46 8.88
CA GLN A 110 0.24 -10.82 8.27
C GLN A 110 0.60 -9.40 7.85
N VAL A 111 0.49 -9.09 6.56
CA VAL A 111 0.80 -7.78 6.00
C VAL A 111 -0.50 -7.12 5.58
N SER A 112 -0.80 -5.96 6.13
CA SER A 112 -1.93 -5.12 5.73
C SER A 112 -1.41 -3.85 5.11
N VAL A 113 -2.00 -3.44 3.99
CA VAL A 113 -1.70 -2.20 3.31
C VAL A 113 -2.95 -1.35 3.25
N SER A 114 -2.83 -0.05 3.47
CA SER A 114 -3.89 0.90 3.16
C SER A 114 -3.36 2.16 2.50
N ARG A 115 -4.21 2.82 1.71
CA ARG A 115 -3.88 4.09 1.06
C ARG A 115 -5.04 5.07 1.19
N PRO A 116 -4.80 6.31 1.64
CA PRO A 116 -5.76 7.39 1.48
C PRO A 116 -5.75 7.86 0.01
N TYR A 117 -6.93 8.06 -0.58
CA TYR A 117 -7.05 8.69 -1.90
C TYR A 117 -8.12 9.78 -1.89
N ASP A 118 -7.84 10.88 -2.59
CA ASP A 118 -8.79 11.98 -2.75
C ASP A 118 -9.56 11.79 -4.06
N MET A 119 -10.89 11.73 -3.98
CA MET A 119 -11.73 11.82 -5.17
C MET A 119 -11.87 13.30 -5.56
N LYS A 120 -11.17 13.74 -6.61
CA LYS A 120 -11.51 15.03 -7.24
C LYS A 120 -12.80 14.85 -8.04
N THR A 121 -13.94 15.23 -7.46
CA THR A 121 -15.13 15.48 -8.27
C THR A 121 -14.90 16.77 -9.04
N HIS A 122 -15.04 16.75 -10.37
CA HIS A 122 -15.00 17.94 -11.23
C HIS A 122 -16.17 18.92 -10.98
N SER A 123 -16.71 18.98 -9.76
CA SER A 123 -17.68 19.97 -9.33
C SER A 123 -16.92 21.22 -8.90
N THR A 124 -17.01 22.27 -9.71
CA THR A 124 -16.60 23.65 -9.42
C THR A 124 -17.04 24.05 -8.02
N GLY A 125 -16.14 23.95 -7.04
CA GLY A 125 -16.46 24.17 -5.63
C GLY A 125 -15.60 23.28 -4.74
N SER A 126 -14.49 23.84 -4.25
CA SER A 126 -13.51 23.21 -3.38
C SER A 126 -14.13 22.66 -2.09
N ASN A 127 -14.56 21.41 -2.11
CA ASN A 127 -14.81 20.61 -0.92
C ASN A 127 -14.16 19.25 -1.14
N PHE A 128 -12.92 19.08 -0.68
CA PHE A 128 -12.28 17.77 -0.61
C PHE A 128 -13.06 16.94 0.43
N ALA A 129 -13.98 16.08 -0.02
CA ALA A 129 -14.58 15.09 0.86
C ALA A 129 -13.45 14.16 1.36
N ARG A 130 -13.34 13.99 2.68
CA ARG A 130 -12.27 13.19 3.31
C ARG A 130 -12.12 11.84 2.63
N ALA A 131 -10.89 11.54 2.22
CA ALA A 131 -10.45 10.29 1.62
C ALA A 131 -10.99 9.06 2.39
N ARG A 132 -11.65 8.14 1.69
CA ARG A 132 -11.88 6.79 2.22
C ARG A 132 -10.57 6.02 2.08
N ALA A 133 -10.01 5.53 3.18
CA ALA A 133 -8.89 4.59 3.09
C ALA A 133 -9.39 3.26 2.52
N ILE A 134 -8.68 2.73 1.52
CA ILE A 134 -8.87 1.34 1.09
C ILE A 134 -7.78 0.52 1.74
N SER A 135 -8.12 -0.67 2.21
CA SER A 135 -7.19 -1.60 2.82
C SER A 135 -7.26 -2.98 2.15
N ASN A 136 -6.12 -3.65 2.04
CA ASN A 136 -6.01 -5.05 1.65
C ASN A 136 -5.02 -5.76 2.59
N GLN A 137 -5.08 -7.09 2.68
CA GLN A 137 -4.23 -7.92 3.53
C GLN A 137 -3.75 -9.16 2.77
N ALA A 138 -2.50 -9.55 3.03
CA ALA A 138 -1.89 -10.79 2.54
C ALA A 138 -1.06 -11.43 3.66
N SER A 139 -0.73 -12.71 3.49
CA SER A 139 0.22 -13.43 4.36
C SER A 139 1.57 -13.60 3.66
N VAL A 140 2.64 -13.58 4.43
CA VAL A 140 4.02 -13.83 3.99
C VAL A 140 4.66 -14.85 4.92
N SER A 141 5.23 -15.93 4.39
CA SER A 141 5.93 -16.94 5.21
C SER A 141 7.44 -16.72 5.17
N ILE A 142 8.08 -16.71 6.34
CA ILE A 142 9.54 -16.70 6.48
C ILE A 142 9.98 -18.06 7.06
N ARG A 143 10.98 -18.66 6.42
CA ARG A 143 11.58 -19.94 6.79
C ARG A 143 13.03 -19.71 7.23
N GLU A 144 13.54 -20.65 8.02
CA GLU A 144 14.95 -20.68 8.43
C GLU A 144 15.91 -20.74 7.24
#